data_AF-J7QL73-F1
#
_entry.id   AF-J7QL73-F1
#
_cell.length_a   1.000
_cell.length_b   1.000
_cell.length_c   1.000
_cell.angle_alpha   90.00
_cell.angle_beta   90.00
_cell.angle_gamma   90.00
#
_symmetry.space_group_name_H-M   'P 1'
#
loop_
_entity.id
_entity.type
_entity.pdbx_description
1 polymer ?
#
loop_
_entity_poly.entity_id
_entity_poly.type
_entity_poly.pdbx_seq_one_letter_code
_entity_poly.pdbx_strand_id
1 'polypeptide(L)'
;MRYDFFDDPVDWAFAALFALLTLAAWGVRLWEPSIGGPFTQLALNFAALIVILLAAQYLWRAWFPNYPFGVGPAWRRFAAYPLRQFIYAAAGLLVVSSGVEAIFSGVSFDVMGVSTGSPGLADEGFADAARAMNRIAAFALPAGLVAYLGFVALAGPARRATSTALVAAAPQRRALALSPESALVGHDLGRRIRLMGWIGFWLDFILAFLTAPLLAFGAVGQSISSTVWVSDPIHWGYFGLGLLFASLFLDLFSTIASGRLMRDPASMLAADQPAALWFLGASSLVNVLGSVVSFIGVGLSIALLVAKTVSQPPGIAITDPDRIVRALDVFILMANFNLLLAHFIGAGAAVWLSMQALKARHKFAFGLG
;
A
#
# COMPACT_ATOMS: atom_id res chain seq x y z
N MET A 1 12.74 -21.67 -12.18
CA MET A 1 13.05 -20.24 -12.45
C MET A 1 13.71 -19.68 -11.20
N ARG A 2 14.87 -19.01 -11.33
CA ARG A 2 15.53 -18.35 -10.19
C ARG A 2 14.85 -17.01 -9.94
N TYR A 3 14.30 -16.82 -8.75
CA TYR A 3 13.76 -15.54 -8.31
C TYR A 3 14.93 -14.57 -8.07
N ASP A 4 14.83 -13.36 -8.63
CA ASP A 4 15.76 -12.25 -8.37
C ASP A 4 14.96 -11.14 -7.70
N PHE A 5 15.35 -10.82 -6.47
CA PHE A 5 14.79 -9.76 -5.62
C PHE A 5 14.63 -8.42 -6.33
N PHE A 6 15.50 -8.16 -7.32
CA PHE A 6 15.49 -6.91 -8.06
C PHE A 6 14.45 -6.82 -9.17
N ASP A 7 13.90 -7.95 -9.60
CA ASP A 7 12.87 -8.06 -10.63
C ASP A 7 11.49 -8.37 -10.01
N ASP A 8 11.39 -8.34 -8.68
CA ASP A 8 10.14 -8.51 -7.95
C ASP A 8 9.48 -7.14 -7.70
N PRO A 9 8.46 -6.76 -8.49
CA PRO A 9 7.76 -5.50 -8.28
C PRO A 9 6.99 -5.41 -6.99
N VAL A 10 6.68 -6.56 -6.38
CA VAL A 10 6.02 -6.59 -5.08
C VAL A 10 6.93 -5.95 -4.04
N ASP A 11 8.19 -6.34 -4.01
CA ASP A 11 9.16 -5.76 -3.08
C ASP A 11 9.44 -4.28 -3.34
N TRP A 12 9.47 -3.85 -4.61
CA TRP A 12 9.65 -2.45 -4.95
C TRP A 12 8.45 -1.58 -4.57
N ALA A 13 7.23 -2.07 -4.77
CA ALA A 13 6.01 -1.37 -4.33
C ALA A 13 5.97 -1.23 -2.80
N PHE A 14 6.24 -2.33 -2.07
CA PHE A 14 6.35 -2.29 -0.61
C PHE A 14 7.46 -1.33 -0.16
N ALA A 15 8.63 -1.35 -0.80
CA ALA A 15 9.74 -0.46 -0.45
C ALA A 15 9.43 1.01 -0.73
N ALA A 16 8.77 1.32 -1.85
CA ALA A 16 8.37 2.69 -2.21
C ALA A 16 7.30 3.23 -1.25
N LEU A 17 6.29 2.42 -0.93
CA LEU A 17 5.22 2.80 -0.01
C LEU A 17 5.74 2.95 1.43
N PHE A 18 6.58 2.01 1.86
CA PHE A 18 7.29 2.10 3.13
C PHE A 18 8.17 3.34 3.20
N ALA A 19 8.93 3.65 2.15
CA ALA A 19 9.74 4.86 2.08
C ALA A 19 8.88 6.13 2.18
N LEU A 20 7.77 6.20 1.45
CA LEU A 20 6.85 7.34 1.49
C LEU A 20 6.29 7.56 2.90
N LEU A 21 5.69 6.53 3.51
CA LEU A 21 5.08 6.63 4.84
C LEU A 21 6.13 6.96 5.90
N THR A 22 7.34 6.41 5.78
CA THR A 22 8.39 6.66 6.76
C THR A 22 9.01 8.05 6.59
N LEU A 23 9.14 8.56 5.35
CA LEU A 23 9.55 9.95 5.10
C LEU A 23 8.49 10.94 5.59
N ALA A 24 7.20 10.62 5.45
CA ALA A 24 6.11 11.42 6.01
C ALA A 24 6.16 11.43 7.55
N ALA A 25 6.27 10.26 8.19
CA ALA A 25 6.41 10.15 9.64
C ALA A 25 7.67 10.89 10.16
N TRP A 26 8.79 10.76 9.45
CA TRP A 26 10.04 11.46 9.75
C TRP A 26 9.91 12.97 9.60
N GLY A 27 9.30 13.46 8.52
CA GLY A 27 9.09 14.88 8.27
C GLY A 27 8.23 15.53 9.34
N VAL A 28 7.17 14.84 9.80
CA VAL A 28 6.36 15.31 10.93
C VAL A 28 7.18 15.37 12.22
N ARG A 29 8.02 14.36 12.50
CA ARG A 29 8.88 14.33 13.69
C ARG A 29 10.02 15.36 13.70
N LEU A 30 10.51 15.80 12.53
CA LEU A 30 11.44 16.91 12.46
C LEU A 30 10.80 18.22 12.94
N TRP A 31 9.52 18.41 12.64
CA TRP A 31 8.76 19.60 13.05
C TRP A 31 8.32 19.52 14.50
N GLU A 32 8.01 18.31 15.00
CA GLU A 32 7.54 18.07 16.36
C GLU A 32 8.32 16.92 17.04
N PRO A 33 9.45 17.24 17.69
CA PRO A 33 10.39 16.23 18.22
C PRO A 33 9.92 15.47 19.47
N SER A 34 8.82 15.88 20.10
CA SER A 34 8.28 15.29 21.34
C SER A 34 6.78 15.08 21.21
N ILE A 35 6.28 13.99 21.81
CA ILE A 35 4.84 13.71 21.88
C ILE A 35 4.13 14.77 22.74
N GLY A 36 2.96 15.23 22.28
CA GLY A 36 2.08 16.18 22.98
C GLY A 36 1.75 17.46 22.21
N GLY A 37 2.31 17.65 21.00
CA GLY A 37 1.94 18.77 20.13
C GLY A 37 0.88 18.40 19.08
N PRO A 38 0.50 19.37 18.22
CA PRO A 38 -0.63 19.26 17.30
C PRO A 38 -0.48 18.18 16.22
N PHE A 39 0.74 17.75 15.91
CA PHE A 39 1.01 16.73 14.88
C PHE A 39 1.36 15.36 15.47
N THR A 40 1.36 15.21 16.79
CA THR A 40 1.62 13.94 17.46
C THR A 40 0.70 12.82 16.95
N GLN A 41 -0.61 13.06 16.87
CA GLN A 41 -1.56 12.06 16.37
C GLN A 41 -1.31 11.69 14.91
N LEU A 42 -0.97 12.69 14.08
CA LEU A 42 -0.63 12.49 12.68
C LEU A 42 0.61 11.59 12.51
N ALA A 43 1.67 11.83 13.29
CA ALA A 43 2.87 11.01 13.29
C ALA A 43 2.58 9.56 13.72
N LEU A 44 1.77 9.39 14.77
CA LEU A 44 1.39 8.06 15.28
C LEU A 44 0.53 7.30 14.27
N ASN A 45 -0.36 7.97 13.55
CA ASN A 45 -1.16 7.35 12.48
C ASN A 45 -0.27 6.87 11.31
N PHE A 46 0.72 7.66 10.88
CA PHE A 46 1.68 7.20 9.88
C PHE A 46 2.51 6.01 10.40
N ALA A 47 2.94 6.05 11.66
CA ALA A 47 3.66 4.94 12.27
C ALA A 47 2.84 3.65 12.31
N ALA A 48 1.55 3.74 12.67
CA ALA A 48 0.65 2.60 12.68
C ALA A 48 0.41 2.04 11.26
N LEU A 49 0.31 2.89 10.23
CA LEU A 49 0.24 2.44 8.84
C LEU A 49 1.51 1.69 8.40
N ILE A 50 2.69 2.13 8.86
CA ILE A 50 3.96 1.43 8.61
C ILE A 50 3.96 0.03 9.25
N VAL A 51 3.45 -0.11 10.47
CA VAL A 51 3.32 -1.42 11.14
C VAL A 51 2.43 -2.36 10.36
N ILE A 52 1.25 -1.89 9.96
CA ILE A 52 0.31 -2.69 9.17
C ILE A 52 0.96 -3.13 7.86
N LEU A 53 1.68 -2.21 7.20
CA LEU A 53 2.37 -2.51 5.95
C LEU A 53 3.48 -3.56 6.15
N LEU A 54 4.28 -3.45 7.22
CA LEU A 54 5.32 -4.41 7.55
C LEU A 54 4.73 -5.78 7.92
N ALA A 55 3.63 -5.82 8.68
CA ALA A 55 2.93 -7.05 9.02
C ALA A 55 2.35 -7.72 7.77
N ALA A 56 1.72 -6.94 6.88
CA ALA A 56 1.23 -7.43 5.59
C ALA A 56 2.37 -7.99 4.74
N GLN A 57 3.51 -7.30 4.68
CA GLN A 57 4.70 -7.78 3.96
C GLN A 57 5.24 -9.09 4.56
N TYR A 58 5.26 -9.20 5.89
CA TYR A 58 5.71 -10.40 6.58
C TYR A 58 4.78 -11.59 6.34
N LEU A 59 3.47 -11.40 6.48
CA LEU A 59 2.44 -12.42 6.23
C LEU A 59 2.45 -12.86 4.76
N TRP A 60 2.59 -11.91 3.83
CA TRP A 60 2.76 -12.21 2.41
C TRP A 60 3.95 -13.13 2.17
N ARG A 61 5.11 -12.81 2.75
CA ARG A 61 6.32 -13.63 2.62
C ARG A 61 6.19 -15.00 3.29
N ALA A 62 5.46 -15.09 4.40
CA ALA A 62 5.18 -16.37 5.06
C ALA A 62 4.29 -17.27 4.19
N TRP A 63 3.33 -16.70 3.45
CA TRP A 63 2.46 -17.45 2.53
C TRP A 63 3.14 -17.88 1.23
N PHE A 64 4.21 -17.19 0.84
CA PHE A 64 5.02 -17.51 -0.34
C PHE A 64 6.47 -17.87 0.07
N PRO A 65 6.69 -19.02 0.73
CA PRO A 65 7.97 -19.37 1.38
C PRO A 65 9.14 -19.59 0.40
N ASN A 66 8.89 -19.65 -0.91
CA ASN A 66 9.92 -19.81 -1.93
C ASN A 66 10.66 -18.50 -2.26
N TYR A 67 11.03 -17.72 -1.25
CA TYR A 67 11.85 -16.51 -1.37
C TYR A 67 13.34 -16.89 -1.29
N PRO A 68 14.05 -17.04 -2.41
CA PRO A 68 15.43 -17.42 -2.35
C PRO A 68 16.27 -16.15 -2.29
N PHE A 69 16.64 -15.73 -1.07
CA PHE A 69 17.85 -14.92 -0.88
C PHE A 69 19.13 -15.67 -1.31
N GLY A 70 19.00 -16.93 -1.71
CA GLY A 70 20.05 -17.85 -2.10
C GLY A 70 20.49 -17.83 -3.57
N VAL A 71 20.03 -16.91 -4.43
CA VAL A 71 20.48 -16.84 -5.83
C VAL A 71 20.89 -15.42 -6.23
N GLY A 72 22.20 -15.25 -6.39
CA GLY A 72 22.88 -13.99 -6.64
C GLY A 72 24.34 -14.05 -6.15
N PRO A 73 25.24 -13.18 -6.64
CA PRO A 73 26.64 -13.09 -6.18
C PRO A 73 26.74 -12.99 -4.65
N ALA A 74 27.69 -13.70 -4.04
CA ALA A 74 27.85 -13.76 -2.58
C ALA A 74 27.89 -12.35 -1.95
N TRP A 75 28.59 -11.40 -2.58
CA TRP A 75 28.69 -10.01 -2.11
C TRP A 75 27.33 -9.29 -2.00
N ARG A 76 26.34 -9.63 -2.84
CA ARG A 76 24.98 -9.05 -2.75
C ARG A 76 24.23 -9.57 -1.53
N ARG A 77 24.45 -10.82 -1.13
CA ARG A 77 23.87 -11.39 0.09
C ARG A 77 24.51 -10.78 1.33
N PHE A 78 25.82 -10.54 1.29
CA PHE A 78 26.55 -9.93 2.39
C PHE A 78 26.30 -8.42 2.55
N ALA A 79 25.80 -7.71 1.53
CA ALA A 79 25.54 -6.27 1.62
C ALA A 79 24.04 -5.91 1.64
N ALA A 80 23.23 -6.43 0.70
CA ALA A 80 21.84 -5.98 0.53
C ALA A 80 20.89 -6.53 1.61
N TYR A 81 21.10 -7.78 2.05
CA TYR A 81 20.26 -8.40 3.07
C TYR A 81 20.48 -7.73 4.44
N PRO A 82 21.72 -7.55 4.95
CA PRO A 82 21.95 -6.83 6.20
C PRO A 82 21.44 -5.39 6.16
N LEU A 83 21.64 -4.68 5.04
CA LEU A 83 21.16 -3.29 4.89
C LEU A 83 19.63 -3.19 4.92
N ARG A 84 18.92 -4.18 4.36
CA ARG A 84 17.46 -4.24 4.46
C ARG A 84 17.00 -4.61 5.87
N GLN A 85 17.64 -5.59 6.51
CA GLN A 85 17.33 -5.90 7.91
C GLN A 85 17.57 -4.70 8.82
N PHE A 86 18.60 -3.90 8.53
CA PHE A 86 18.85 -2.64 9.20
C PHE A 86 17.73 -1.63 8.98
N ILE A 87 17.20 -1.47 7.76
CA ILE A 87 16.05 -0.58 7.49
C ILE A 87 14.79 -1.04 8.24
N TYR A 88 14.49 -2.34 8.23
CA TYR A 88 13.36 -2.88 8.97
C TYR A 88 13.53 -2.74 10.47
N ALA A 89 14.72 -3.01 11.00
CA ALA A 89 15.04 -2.81 12.40
C ALA A 89 14.94 -1.32 12.79
N ALA A 90 15.42 -0.41 11.94
CA ALA A 90 15.33 1.03 12.18
C ALA A 90 13.87 1.53 12.15
N ALA A 91 13.03 1.03 11.24
CA ALA A 91 11.59 1.38 11.24
C ALA A 91 10.84 0.75 12.40
N GLY A 92 11.10 -0.53 12.70
CA GLY A 92 10.54 -1.19 13.87
C GLY A 92 10.92 -0.44 15.15
N LEU A 93 12.18 -0.01 15.26
CA LEU A 93 12.66 0.81 16.36
C LEU A 93 11.95 2.17 16.40
N LEU A 94 11.77 2.84 15.26
CA LEU A 94 11.04 4.12 15.17
C LEU A 94 9.60 3.99 15.65
N VAL A 95 8.89 2.93 15.23
CA VAL A 95 7.51 2.67 15.64
C VAL A 95 7.46 2.30 17.12
N VAL A 96 8.21 1.30 17.55
CA VAL A 96 8.17 0.80 18.93
C VAL A 96 8.56 1.90 19.91
N SER A 97 9.63 2.64 19.62
CA SER A 97 10.00 3.79 20.44
C SER A 97 8.95 4.89 20.45
N SER A 98 8.25 5.15 19.34
CA SER A 98 7.13 6.11 19.34
C SER A 98 5.98 5.62 20.21
N GLY A 99 5.62 4.34 20.13
CA GLY A 99 4.55 3.75 20.95
C GLY A 99 4.89 3.71 22.44
N VAL A 100 6.14 3.37 22.78
CA VAL A 100 6.63 3.40 24.17
C VAL A 100 6.67 4.83 24.69
N GLU A 101 7.22 5.78 23.94
CA GLU A 101 7.21 7.20 24.31
C GLU A 101 5.76 7.65 24.55
N ALA A 102 4.83 7.25 23.69
CA ALA A 102 3.43 7.62 23.81
C ALA A 102 2.81 7.05 25.09
N ILE A 103 2.93 5.74 25.33
CA ILE A 103 2.39 5.06 26.53
C ILE A 103 2.92 5.67 27.83
N PHE A 104 4.23 5.91 27.92
CA PHE A 104 4.88 6.35 29.16
C PHE A 104 4.95 7.87 29.32
N SER A 105 4.58 8.65 28.29
CA SER A 105 4.52 10.13 28.39
C SER A 105 3.45 10.64 29.35
N GLY A 106 2.50 9.79 29.76
CA GLY A 106 1.35 10.19 30.57
C GLY A 106 0.31 11.03 29.82
N VAL A 107 0.56 11.32 28.54
CA VAL A 107 -0.36 12.03 27.65
C VAL A 107 -1.36 11.03 27.08
N SER A 108 -2.64 11.40 27.05
CA SER A 108 -3.66 10.66 26.30
C SER A 108 -3.58 11.05 24.83
N PHE A 109 -3.48 10.07 23.94
CA PHE A 109 -3.41 10.28 22.49
C PHE A 109 -4.30 9.28 21.77
N ASP A 110 -4.58 9.55 20.49
CA ASP A 110 -5.39 8.71 19.64
C ASP A 110 -4.54 8.18 18.47
N VAL A 111 -4.62 6.89 18.23
CA VAL A 111 -3.99 6.22 17.08
C VAL A 111 -5.06 5.44 16.35
N MET A 112 -5.36 5.83 15.11
CA MET A 112 -6.38 5.22 14.26
C MET A 112 -7.78 5.12 14.90
N GLY A 113 -8.16 6.09 15.73
CA GLY A 113 -9.44 6.12 16.43
C GLY A 113 -9.47 5.26 17.70
N VAL A 114 -8.32 4.73 18.13
CA VAL A 114 -8.15 4.03 19.40
C VAL A 114 -7.41 4.94 20.38
N SER A 115 -8.14 5.40 21.40
CA SER A 115 -7.56 6.15 22.50
C SER A 115 -6.60 5.27 23.31
N THR A 116 -5.37 5.74 23.46
CA THR A 116 -4.28 5.05 24.15
C THR A 116 -3.47 6.04 25.00
N GLY A 117 -2.70 5.52 25.96
CA GLY A 117 -2.03 6.33 26.98
C GLY A 117 -2.89 6.52 28.24
N SER A 118 -2.25 6.43 29.41
CA SER A 118 -2.90 6.63 30.71
C SER A 118 -1.94 7.36 31.64
N PRO A 119 -2.39 8.38 32.40
CA PRO A 119 -1.56 9.02 33.42
C PRO A 119 -1.01 8.04 34.46
N GLY A 120 -1.70 6.92 34.69
CA GLY A 120 -1.27 5.87 35.63
C GLY A 120 -0.11 5.00 35.13
N LEU A 121 0.27 5.13 33.85
CA LEU A 121 1.44 4.46 33.25
C LEU A 121 2.58 5.45 32.97
N ALA A 122 2.49 6.69 33.44
CA ALA A 122 3.50 7.71 33.19
C ALA A 122 4.82 7.36 33.88
N ASP A 123 5.91 7.34 33.10
CA ASP A 123 7.27 7.17 33.60
C ASP A 123 8.23 7.97 32.70
N GLU A 124 8.74 9.09 33.23
CA GLU A 124 9.63 9.98 32.48
C GLU A 124 10.93 9.30 32.04
N GLY A 125 11.45 8.36 32.83
CA GLY A 125 12.67 7.63 32.49
C GLY A 125 12.49 6.74 31.26
N PHE A 126 11.37 6.00 31.20
CA PHE A 126 11.01 5.22 30.01
C PHE A 126 10.67 6.10 28.81
N ALA A 127 9.94 7.21 29.02
CA ALA A 127 9.59 8.14 27.95
C ALA A 127 10.84 8.80 27.34
N ASP A 128 11.81 9.20 28.15
CA ASP A 128 13.07 9.82 27.70
C ASP A 128 13.96 8.81 26.97
N ALA A 129 14.07 7.58 27.49
CA ALA A 129 14.78 6.50 26.80
C ALA A 129 14.15 6.19 25.44
N ALA A 130 12.83 6.10 25.38
CA ALA A 130 12.09 5.89 24.13
C ALA A 130 12.30 7.05 23.16
N ARG A 131 12.27 8.31 23.62
CA ARG A 131 12.54 9.48 22.78
C ARG A 131 13.97 9.49 22.24
N ALA A 132 14.96 9.09 23.03
CA ALA A 132 16.34 8.95 22.58
C ALA A 132 16.46 7.86 21.49
N MET A 133 15.85 6.69 21.70
CA MET A 133 15.80 5.61 20.70
C MET A 133 15.07 6.04 19.42
N ASN A 134 14.00 6.82 19.56
CA ASN A 134 13.25 7.38 18.44
C ASN A 134 14.10 8.32 17.59
N ARG A 135 14.85 9.23 18.22
CA ARG A 135 15.77 10.13 17.52
C ARG A 135 16.85 9.37 16.78
N ILE A 136 17.46 8.36 17.41
CA ILE A 136 18.47 7.51 16.76
C ILE A 136 17.87 6.83 15.53
N ALA A 137 16.67 6.24 15.65
CA ALA A 137 15.96 5.60 14.55
C ALA A 137 15.60 6.60 13.42
N ALA A 138 15.17 7.81 13.78
CA ALA A 138 14.80 8.87 12.86
C ALA A 138 15.98 9.34 11.99
N PHE A 139 17.22 9.25 12.47
CA PHE A 139 18.40 9.52 11.63
C PHE A 139 18.93 8.27 10.92
N ALA A 140 18.92 7.12 11.59
CA ALA A 140 19.43 5.86 11.05
C ALA A 140 18.61 5.39 9.82
N LEU A 141 17.31 5.60 9.83
CA LEU A 141 16.42 5.12 8.78
C LEU A 141 16.59 5.84 7.42
N PRO A 142 16.55 7.18 7.31
CA PRO A 142 16.82 7.86 6.04
C PRO A 142 18.24 7.61 5.56
N ALA A 143 19.24 7.52 6.46
CA ALA A 143 20.60 7.14 6.10
C ALA A 143 20.67 5.72 5.51
N GLY A 144 19.97 4.75 6.13
CA GLY A 144 19.83 3.39 5.61
C GLY A 144 19.12 3.34 4.26
N LEU A 145 18.06 4.15 4.08
CA LEU A 145 17.30 4.23 2.84
C LEU A 145 18.16 4.80 1.69
N VAL A 146 18.92 5.87 1.95
CA VAL A 146 19.86 6.47 0.98
C VAL A 146 20.98 5.50 0.64
N ALA A 147 21.58 4.83 1.64
CA ALA A 147 22.60 3.81 1.42
C ALA A 147 22.05 2.64 0.58
N TYR A 148 20.81 2.23 0.83
CA TYR A 148 20.15 1.16 0.10
C TYR A 148 19.83 1.56 -1.34
N LEU A 149 19.23 2.73 -1.57
CA LEU A 149 18.96 3.24 -2.91
C LEU A 149 20.26 3.45 -3.71
N GLY A 150 21.30 4.00 -3.08
CA GLY A 150 22.63 4.14 -3.68
C GLY A 150 23.26 2.80 -4.05
N PHE A 151 23.17 1.81 -3.17
CA PHE A 151 23.61 0.45 -3.44
C PHE A 151 22.85 -0.18 -4.62
N VAL A 152 21.53 0.00 -4.68
CA VAL A 152 20.72 -0.52 -5.79
C VAL A 152 21.08 0.16 -7.12
N ALA A 153 21.27 1.48 -7.13
CA ALA A 153 21.68 2.24 -8.31
C ALA A 153 23.05 1.79 -8.84
N LEU A 154 24.04 1.62 -7.96
CA LEU A 154 25.38 1.14 -8.31
C LEU A 154 25.40 -0.32 -8.78
N ALA A 155 24.44 -1.15 -8.33
CA ALA A 155 24.30 -2.54 -8.76
C ALA A 155 23.56 -2.71 -10.11
N GLY A 156 23.04 -1.63 -10.70
CA GLY A 156 22.29 -1.62 -11.97
C GLY A 156 23.10 -1.92 -13.24
N PRO A 157 24.31 -1.34 -13.45
CA PRO A 157 25.11 -1.54 -14.67
C PRO A 157 25.54 -3.00 -14.90
N ALA A 158 25.91 -3.72 -13.83
CA ALA A 158 26.30 -5.13 -13.90
C ALA A 158 25.14 -6.08 -14.33
N ARG A 159 23.87 -5.64 -14.20
CA ARG A 159 22.69 -6.43 -14.59
C ARG A 159 22.49 -6.49 -16.10
N ARG A 160 22.67 -5.37 -16.80
CA ARG A 160 22.45 -5.31 -18.26
C ARG A 160 23.40 -6.23 -19.02
N ALA A 161 24.65 -6.37 -18.56
CA ALA A 161 25.66 -7.24 -19.16
C ALA A 161 25.42 -8.73 -18.87
N THR A 162 24.93 -9.07 -17.68
CA THR A 162 24.77 -10.48 -17.26
C THR A 162 23.46 -11.09 -17.79
N SER A 163 22.37 -10.32 -17.80
CA SER A 163 21.07 -10.78 -18.30
C SER A 163 21.05 -10.97 -19.81
N THR A 164 21.79 -10.15 -20.57
CA THR A 164 21.96 -10.36 -22.02
C THR A 164 22.77 -11.61 -22.32
N ALA A 165 23.82 -11.90 -21.55
CA ALA A 165 24.63 -13.10 -21.71
C ALA A 165 23.90 -14.41 -21.31
N LEU A 166 23.08 -14.38 -20.25
CA LEU A 166 22.31 -15.56 -19.81
C LEU A 166 21.08 -15.85 -20.68
N VAL A 167 20.44 -14.82 -21.25
CA VAL A 167 19.37 -14.99 -22.24
C VAL A 167 19.92 -15.56 -23.55
N ALA A 168 21.16 -15.22 -23.92
CA ALA A 168 21.83 -15.81 -25.07
C ALA A 168 22.23 -17.30 -24.87
N ALA A 169 22.30 -17.78 -23.62
CA ALA A 169 22.82 -19.10 -23.28
C ALA A 169 21.77 -20.11 -22.75
N ALA A 170 20.52 -19.70 -22.55
CA ALA A 170 19.47 -20.62 -22.10
C ALA A 170 19.05 -21.57 -23.24
N PRO A 171 18.97 -22.89 -23.02
CA PRO A 171 18.41 -23.80 -24.02
C PRO A 171 16.97 -23.39 -24.28
N GLN A 172 16.63 -23.13 -25.55
CA GLN A 172 15.25 -23.02 -26.01
C GLN A 172 14.51 -24.30 -25.59
N ARG A 173 13.86 -24.29 -24.43
CA ARG A 173 12.83 -25.29 -24.11
C ARG A 173 11.87 -25.20 -25.28
N ARG A 174 11.83 -26.26 -26.09
CA ARG A 174 10.98 -26.45 -27.26
C ARG A 174 9.73 -25.59 -27.09
N ALA A 175 9.77 -24.41 -27.70
CA ALA A 175 8.56 -23.72 -28.01
C ALA A 175 7.76 -24.76 -28.79
N LEU A 176 6.64 -25.23 -28.22
CA LEU A 176 5.52 -25.58 -29.07
C LEU A 176 5.49 -24.46 -30.11
N ALA A 177 5.75 -24.78 -31.37
CA ALA A 177 5.86 -23.77 -32.42
C ALA A 177 4.49 -23.09 -32.49
N LEU A 178 4.31 -22.06 -31.68
CA LEU A 178 3.07 -21.33 -31.54
C LEU A 178 2.78 -20.76 -32.91
N SER A 179 1.57 -21.00 -33.41
CA SER A 179 1.14 -20.36 -34.64
C SER A 179 1.33 -18.84 -34.51
N PRO A 180 1.71 -18.13 -35.58
CA PRO A 180 1.86 -16.68 -35.55
C PRO A 180 0.61 -15.97 -34.98
N GLU A 181 -0.57 -16.54 -35.23
CA GLU A 181 -1.85 -16.05 -34.71
C GLU A 181 -1.95 -16.18 -33.19
N SER A 182 -1.59 -17.32 -32.61
CA SER A 182 -1.58 -17.53 -31.15
C SER A 182 -0.61 -16.59 -30.43
N ALA A 183 0.54 -16.28 -31.05
CA ALA A 183 1.47 -15.29 -30.52
C ALA A 183 0.89 -13.86 -30.54
N LEU A 184 0.19 -13.49 -31.62
CA LEU A 184 -0.48 -12.18 -31.74
C LEU A 184 -1.58 -11.99 -30.69
N VAL A 185 -2.36 -13.03 -30.39
CA VAL A 185 -3.42 -12.99 -29.37
C VAL A 185 -2.85 -12.67 -27.98
N GLY A 186 -1.77 -13.34 -27.59
CA GLY A 186 -1.08 -13.06 -26.32
C GLY A 186 -0.49 -11.64 -26.29
N HIS A 187 0.07 -11.18 -27.40
CA HIS A 187 0.65 -9.85 -27.50
C HIS A 187 -0.40 -8.72 -27.42
N ASP A 188 -1.56 -8.88 -28.05
CA ASP A 188 -2.67 -7.91 -27.97
C ASP A 188 -3.25 -7.84 -26.55
N LEU A 189 -3.53 -8.99 -25.93
CA LEU A 189 -4.03 -9.03 -24.55
C LEU A 189 -3.01 -8.43 -23.58
N GLY A 190 -1.73 -8.81 -23.71
CA GLY A 190 -0.65 -8.25 -22.90
C GLY A 190 -0.57 -6.73 -23.02
N ARG A 191 -0.68 -6.16 -24.23
CA ARG A 191 -0.70 -4.71 -24.41
C ARG A 191 -1.88 -4.05 -23.70
N ARG A 192 -3.08 -4.64 -23.75
CA ARG A 192 -4.28 -4.12 -23.08
C ARG A 192 -4.15 -4.17 -21.56
N ILE A 193 -3.69 -5.30 -21.01
CA ILE A 193 -3.43 -5.45 -19.57
C ILE A 193 -2.38 -4.41 -19.13
N ARG A 194 -1.30 -4.24 -19.89
CA ARG A 194 -0.25 -3.27 -19.57
C ARG A 194 -0.75 -1.82 -19.57
N LEU A 195 -1.53 -1.46 -20.59
CA LEU A 195 -2.08 -0.12 -20.71
C LEU A 195 -3.01 0.18 -19.54
N MET A 196 -3.94 -0.75 -19.26
CA MET A 196 -4.91 -0.57 -18.19
C MET A 196 -4.24 -0.59 -16.81
N GLY A 197 -3.25 -1.47 -16.58
CA GLY A 197 -2.48 -1.50 -15.35
C GLY A 197 -1.72 -0.19 -15.10
N TRP A 198 -1.16 0.45 -16.14
CA TRP A 198 -0.54 1.78 -15.97
C TRP A 198 -1.58 2.88 -15.70
N ILE A 199 -2.71 2.88 -16.39
CA ILE A 199 -3.79 3.85 -16.16
C ILE A 199 -4.31 3.73 -14.73
N GLY A 200 -4.64 2.50 -14.30
CA GLY A 200 -5.12 2.19 -12.96
C GLY A 200 -4.11 2.57 -11.88
N PHE A 201 -2.85 2.19 -12.06
CA PHE A 201 -1.77 2.57 -11.14
C PHE A 201 -1.68 4.08 -10.92
N TRP A 202 -1.67 4.88 -12.00
CA TRP A 202 -1.55 6.33 -11.86
C TRP A 202 -2.80 6.96 -11.27
N LEU A 203 -3.98 6.46 -11.64
CA LEU A 203 -5.25 6.92 -11.09
C LEU A 203 -5.34 6.63 -9.58
N ASP A 204 -5.06 5.40 -9.17
CA ASP A 204 -5.06 4.97 -7.77
C ASP A 204 -3.98 5.71 -6.97
N PHE A 205 -2.80 5.93 -7.54
CA PHE A 205 -1.73 6.70 -6.90
C PHE A 205 -2.13 8.14 -6.62
N ILE A 206 -2.71 8.83 -7.62
CA ILE A 206 -3.19 10.21 -7.46
C ILE A 206 -4.32 10.26 -6.42
N LEU A 207 -5.28 9.34 -6.49
CA LEU A 207 -6.39 9.31 -5.54
C LEU A 207 -5.93 8.96 -4.12
N ALA A 208 -4.94 8.07 -3.95
CA ALA A 208 -4.32 7.79 -2.67
C ALA A 208 -3.60 9.04 -2.11
N PHE A 209 -2.87 9.76 -2.96
CA PHE A 209 -2.18 10.99 -2.60
C PHE A 209 -3.15 12.11 -2.16
N LEU A 210 -4.32 12.22 -2.80
CA LEU A 210 -5.35 13.18 -2.41
C LEU A 210 -6.13 12.75 -1.17
N THR A 211 -6.36 11.45 -1.00
CA THR A 211 -7.21 10.90 0.06
C THR A 211 -6.49 10.77 1.40
N ALA A 212 -5.24 10.31 1.41
CA ALA A 212 -4.52 10.05 2.65
C ALA A 212 -4.40 11.31 3.54
N PRO A 213 -4.07 12.51 3.01
CA PRO A 213 -4.07 13.73 3.80
C PRO A 213 -5.47 14.09 4.34
N LEU A 214 -6.53 13.90 3.55
CA LEU A 214 -7.90 14.21 3.98
C LEU A 214 -8.31 13.35 5.18
N LEU A 215 -8.02 12.04 5.17
CA LEU A 215 -8.26 11.16 6.31
C LEU A 215 -7.37 11.52 7.49
N ALA A 216 -6.13 11.91 7.23
CA ALA A 216 -5.20 12.28 8.28
C ALA A 216 -5.63 13.56 9.00
N PHE A 217 -6.10 14.58 8.28
CA PHE A 217 -6.70 15.78 8.87
C PHE A 217 -8.03 15.48 9.57
N GLY A 218 -8.86 14.61 8.97
CA GLY A 218 -10.11 14.16 9.59
C GLY A 218 -9.90 13.56 10.98
N ALA A 219 -8.83 12.80 11.16
CA ALA A 219 -8.47 12.13 12.42
C ALA A 219 -8.14 13.11 13.55
N VAL A 220 -7.38 14.17 13.24
CA VAL A 220 -6.98 15.19 14.22
C VAL A 220 -8.19 15.94 14.80
N GLY A 221 -9.30 15.96 14.05
CA GLY A 221 -10.50 16.68 14.43
C GLY A 221 -11.49 15.95 15.32
N GLN A 222 -11.33 14.65 15.57
CA GLN A 222 -12.38 13.90 16.27
C GLN A 222 -12.28 14.06 17.80
N SER A 223 -13.38 14.50 18.42
CA SER A 223 -13.56 14.48 19.86
C SER A 223 -14.02 13.07 20.29
N ILE A 224 -13.38 12.51 21.31
CA ILE A 224 -13.63 11.15 21.81
C ILE A 224 -15.10 11.00 22.23
N SER A 225 -15.88 10.29 21.41
CA SER A 225 -17.24 9.86 21.75
C SER A 225 -17.38 8.41 21.29
N SER A 226 -16.95 7.48 22.15
CA SER A 226 -17.02 6.04 21.93
C SER A 226 -18.44 5.51 22.11
N THR A 227 -18.90 4.67 21.18
CA THR A 227 -19.59 3.41 21.55
C THR A 227 -19.55 2.36 20.43
N VAL A 228 -19.40 2.73 19.14
CA VAL A 228 -19.30 1.74 18.04
C VAL A 228 -18.32 2.17 16.94
N TRP A 229 -17.20 1.47 16.80
CA TRP A 229 -16.16 1.74 15.78
C TRP A 229 -16.68 1.66 14.34
N VAL A 230 -17.62 0.75 14.09
CA VAL A 230 -18.23 0.48 12.76
C VAL A 230 -19.18 1.59 12.31
N SER A 231 -19.67 2.47 13.19
CA SER A 231 -20.60 3.54 12.81
C SER A 231 -19.91 4.85 12.40
N ASP A 232 -18.59 4.95 12.55
CA ASP A 232 -17.86 6.18 12.20
C ASP A 232 -17.31 6.12 10.77
N PRO A 233 -17.64 7.11 9.91
CA PRO A 233 -17.18 7.14 8.52
C PRO A 233 -15.65 7.16 8.34
N ILE A 234 -14.87 7.61 9.32
CA ILE A 234 -13.42 7.69 9.17
C ILE A 234 -12.77 6.31 9.06
N HIS A 235 -13.29 5.31 9.80
CA HIS A 235 -12.74 3.96 9.82
C HIS A 235 -12.98 3.23 8.50
N TRP A 236 -14.17 3.42 7.90
CA TRP A 236 -14.45 2.97 6.54
C TRP A 236 -13.51 3.59 5.51
N GLY A 237 -13.15 4.86 5.71
CA GLY A 237 -12.13 5.54 4.91
C GLY A 237 -10.76 4.86 5.00
N TYR A 238 -10.32 4.48 6.21
CA TYR A 238 -9.05 3.75 6.38
C TYR A 238 -9.06 2.36 5.73
N PHE A 239 -10.17 1.62 5.86
CA PHE A 239 -10.31 0.33 5.17
C PHE A 239 -10.29 0.49 3.65
N GLY A 240 -11.00 1.49 3.12
CA GLY A 240 -10.99 1.81 1.69
C GLY A 240 -9.59 2.19 1.23
N LEU A 241 -8.85 3.01 2.00
CA LEU A 241 -7.48 3.38 1.68
C LEU A 241 -6.54 2.16 1.67
N GLY A 242 -6.69 1.24 2.63
CA GLY A 242 -5.94 -0.02 2.65
C GLY A 242 -6.21 -0.88 1.42
N LEU A 243 -7.47 -1.00 1.00
CA LEU A 243 -7.85 -1.69 -0.22
C LEU A 243 -7.35 -0.97 -1.48
N LEU A 244 -7.30 0.36 -1.48
CA LEU A 244 -6.75 1.15 -2.59
C LEU A 244 -5.26 0.87 -2.77
N PHE A 245 -4.50 0.74 -1.69
CA PHE A 245 -3.10 0.31 -1.77
C PHE A 245 -2.96 -1.12 -2.35
N ALA A 246 -3.87 -2.03 -2.00
CA ALA A 246 -3.90 -3.36 -2.61
C ALA A 246 -4.25 -3.31 -4.11
N SER A 247 -5.16 -2.43 -4.53
CA SER A 247 -5.51 -2.20 -5.94
C SER A 247 -4.30 -1.66 -6.72
N LEU A 248 -3.67 -0.60 -6.22
CA LEU A 248 -2.46 0.00 -6.79
C LEU A 248 -1.35 -1.03 -6.99
N PHE A 249 -1.19 -1.93 -6.00
CA PHE A 249 -0.27 -3.05 -6.08
C PHE A 249 -0.62 -4.02 -7.22
N LEU A 250 -1.89 -4.43 -7.32
CA LEU A 250 -2.36 -5.37 -8.35
C LEU A 250 -2.26 -4.77 -9.75
N ASP A 251 -2.47 -3.46 -9.89
CA ASP A 251 -2.34 -2.74 -11.17
C ASP A 251 -0.88 -2.69 -11.64
N LEU A 252 0.06 -2.40 -10.74
CA LEU A 252 1.49 -2.49 -11.05
C LEU A 252 1.90 -3.93 -11.39
N PHE A 253 1.43 -4.91 -10.61
CA PHE A 253 1.71 -6.31 -10.86
C PHE A 253 1.18 -6.76 -12.24
N SER A 254 -0.05 -6.36 -12.60
CA SER A 254 -0.66 -6.68 -13.90
C SER A 254 0.18 -6.17 -15.07
N THR A 255 0.77 -4.98 -14.92
CA THR A 255 1.68 -4.37 -15.90
C THR A 255 2.90 -5.25 -16.14
N ILE A 256 3.40 -5.91 -15.12
CA ILE A 256 4.60 -6.74 -15.20
C ILE A 256 4.27 -8.16 -15.67
N ALA A 257 3.16 -8.71 -15.18
CA ALA A 257 2.60 -9.97 -15.67
C ALA A 257 2.32 -9.91 -17.18
N SER A 258 1.89 -8.75 -17.69
CA SER A 258 1.69 -8.54 -19.12
C SER A 258 2.94 -8.79 -19.96
N GLY A 259 4.12 -8.44 -19.45
CA GLY A 259 5.39 -8.67 -20.15
C GLY A 259 5.74 -10.15 -20.25
N ARG A 260 5.29 -10.97 -19.30
CA ARG A 260 5.41 -12.44 -19.37
C ARG A 260 4.43 -12.99 -20.40
N LEU A 261 3.18 -12.55 -20.37
CA LEU A 261 2.15 -12.94 -21.32
C LEU A 261 2.55 -12.64 -22.78
N MET A 262 3.21 -11.51 -23.04
CA MET A 262 3.68 -11.15 -24.38
C MET A 262 4.88 -11.99 -24.86
N ARG A 263 5.70 -12.52 -23.93
CA ARG A 263 6.89 -13.34 -24.24
C ARG A 263 6.56 -14.83 -24.37
N ASP A 264 5.67 -15.32 -23.51
CA ASP A 264 5.26 -16.72 -23.46
C ASP A 264 3.73 -16.80 -23.21
N PRO A 265 2.93 -16.62 -24.27
CA PRO A 265 1.47 -16.69 -24.16
C PRO A 265 0.96 -18.05 -23.66
N ALA A 266 1.62 -19.14 -24.06
CA ALA A 266 1.22 -20.50 -23.69
C ALA A 266 1.24 -20.70 -22.16
N SER A 267 2.23 -20.12 -21.47
CA SER A 267 2.33 -20.20 -20.01
C SER A 267 1.14 -19.60 -19.24
N MET A 268 0.31 -18.77 -19.89
CA MET A 268 -0.80 -18.07 -19.22
C MET A 268 -2.17 -18.26 -19.87
N LEU A 269 -2.22 -18.66 -21.14
CA LEU A 269 -3.46 -18.83 -21.90
C LEU A 269 -3.81 -20.29 -22.18
N ALA A 270 -2.91 -21.24 -21.96
CA ALA A 270 -3.19 -22.66 -22.13
C ALA A 270 -4.33 -23.13 -21.22
N ALA A 271 -5.10 -24.11 -21.68
CA ALA A 271 -6.31 -24.59 -21.00
C ALA A 271 -6.02 -25.19 -19.62
N ASP A 272 -4.83 -25.78 -19.43
CA ASP A 272 -4.33 -26.32 -18.17
C ASP A 272 -3.86 -25.25 -17.18
N GLN A 273 -3.86 -23.97 -17.58
CA GLN A 273 -3.42 -22.84 -16.77
C GLN A 273 -4.57 -21.88 -16.38
N PRO A 274 -5.72 -22.34 -15.82
CA PRO A 274 -6.84 -21.46 -15.47
C PRO A 274 -6.47 -20.37 -14.45
N ALA A 275 -5.54 -20.67 -13.54
CA ALA A 275 -5.12 -19.76 -12.48
C ALA A 275 -4.05 -18.74 -12.90
N ALA A 276 -3.47 -18.82 -14.11
CA ALA A 276 -2.33 -17.97 -14.47
C ALA A 276 -2.67 -16.46 -14.53
N LEU A 277 -3.95 -16.11 -14.68
CA LEU A 277 -4.45 -14.73 -14.65
C LEU A 277 -5.20 -14.39 -13.35
N TRP A 278 -4.91 -15.09 -12.25
CA TRP A 278 -5.57 -14.91 -10.94
C TRP A 278 -5.63 -13.44 -10.47
N PHE A 279 -4.62 -12.63 -10.82
CA PHE A 279 -4.53 -11.23 -10.42
C PHE A 279 -5.68 -10.37 -10.97
N LEU A 280 -6.29 -10.75 -12.10
CA LEU A 280 -7.48 -10.07 -12.63
C LEU A 280 -8.69 -10.30 -11.71
N GLY A 281 -8.86 -11.53 -11.23
CA GLY A 281 -9.90 -11.88 -10.25
C GLY A 281 -9.65 -11.23 -8.89
N ALA A 282 -8.39 -11.22 -8.43
CA ALA A 282 -8.00 -10.55 -7.19
C ALA A 282 -8.23 -9.04 -7.26
N SER A 283 -7.85 -8.38 -8.36
CA SER A 283 -8.08 -6.95 -8.57
C SER A 283 -9.57 -6.63 -8.59
N SER A 284 -10.37 -7.46 -9.27
CA SER A 284 -11.83 -7.31 -9.26
C SER A 284 -12.41 -7.42 -7.85
N LEU A 285 -12.01 -8.42 -7.07
CA LEU A 285 -12.49 -8.61 -5.69
C LEU A 285 -12.11 -7.44 -4.79
N VAL A 286 -10.84 -7.03 -4.80
CA VAL A 286 -10.33 -5.91 -4.00
C VAL A 286 -11.10 -4.63 -4.32
N ASN A 287 -11.33 -4.35 -5.60
CA ASN A 287 -12.02 -3.15 -6.03
C ASN A 287 -13.53 -3.18 -5.75
N VAL A 288 -14.18 -4.34 -5.82
CA VAL A 288 -15.59 -4.48 -5.41
C VAL A 288 -15.72 -4.28 -3.89
N LEU A 289 -14.87 -4.93 -3.09
CA LEU A 289 -14.86 -4.75 -1.63
C LEU A 289 -14.57 -3.29 -1.26
N GLY A 290 -13.58 -2.68 -1.91
CA GLY A 290 -13.22 -1.28 -1.71
C GLY A 290 -14.36 -0.33 -2.05
N SER A 291 -15.12 -0.63 -3.12
CA SER A 291 -16.32 0.13 -3.48
C SER A 291 -17.40 0.04 -2.39
N VAL A 292 -17.69 -1.17 -1.89
CA VAL A 292 -18.71 -1.37 -0.84
C VAL A 292 -18.31 -0.65 0.45
N VAL A 293 -17.07 -0.83 0.89
CA VAL A 293 -16.51 -0.19 2.10
C VAL A 293 -16.58 1.33 1.98
N SER A 294 -16.14 1.88 0.86
CA SER A 294 -16.13 3.33 0.64
C SER A 294 -17.55 3.90 0.49
N PHE A 295 -18.48 3.15 -0.12
CA PHE A 295 -19.88 3.54 -0.21
C PHE A 295 -20.54 3.65 1.16
N ILE A 296 -20.25 2.71 2.07
CA ILE A 296 -20.71 2.79 3.47
C ILE A 296 -20.14 4.05 4.13
N GLY A 297 -18.83 4.31 3.97
CA GLY A 297 -18.18 5.51 4.50
C GLY A 297 -18.79 6.82 3.97
N VAL A 298 -19.11 6.90 2.68
CA VAL A 298 -19.85 8.04 2.08
C VAL A 298 -21.23 8.19 2.72
N GLY A 299 -22.00 7.10 2.82
CA GLY A 299 -23.34 7.12 3.39
C GLY A 299 -23.37 7.58 4.84
N LEU A 300 -22.44 7.06 5.66
CA LEU A 300 -22.28 7.48 7.06
C LEU A 300 -21.84 8.94 7.18
N SER A 301 -20.95 9.40 6.29
CA SER A 301 -20.53 10.80 6.26
C SER A 301 -21.71 11.73 5.95
N ILE A 302 -22.55 11.38 4.96
CA ILE A 302 -23.76 12.15 4.62
C ILE A 302 -24.74 12.15 5.80
N ALA A 303 -25.00 10.98 6.41
CA ALA A 303 -25.89 10.88 7.57
C ALA A 303 -25.40 11.73 8.76
N LEU A 304 -24.09 11.72 9.03
CA LEU A 304 -23.47 12.55 10.07
C LEU A 304 -23.65 14.05 9.77
N LEU A 305 -23.38 14.47 8.53
CA LEU A 305 -23.55 15.87 8.12
C LEU A 305 -25.01 16.31 8.26
N VAL A 306 -25.98 15.48 7.83
CA VAL A 306 -27.41 15.77 7.96
C VAL A 306 -27.84 15.83 9.43
N ALA A 307 -27.39 14.89 10.26
CA ALA A 307 -27.69 14.89 11.68
C ALA A 307 -27.17 16.17 12.33
N LYS A 308 -25.93 16.56 12.03
CA LYS A 308 -25.34 17.79 12.54
C LYS A 308 -26.01 19.05 12.01
N THR A 309 -26.54 19.09 10.79
CA THR A 309 -27.23 20.30 10.28
C THR A 309 -28.64 20.45 10.81
N VAL A 310 -29.40 19.35 10.93
CA VAL A 310 -30.78 19.38 11.44
C VAL A 310 -30.83 19.64 12.95
N SER A 311 -29.79 19.26 13.69
CA SER A 311 -29.71 19.41 15.14
C SER A 311 -29.01 20.69 15.62
N GLN A 312 -29.01 21.77 14.83
CA GLN A 312 -28.41 23.07 15.24
C GLN A 312 -29.46 24.08 15.73
N PRO A 313 -29.72 24.17 17.04
CA PRO A 313 -30.41 25.31 17.63
C PRO A 313 -29.63 26.62 17.36
N PRO A 314 -30.32 27.77 17.27
CA PRO A 314 -29.65 29.06 17.26
C PRO A 314 -28.69 29.20 18.44
N GLY A 315 -27.45 29.62 18.17
CA GLY A 315 -26.41 29.82 19.20
C GLY A 315 -25.61 28.58 19.60
N ILE A 316 -25.91 27.38 19.06
CA ILE A 316 -25.19 26.14 19.43
C ILE A 316 -23.69 26.20 19.12
N ALA A 317 -23.28 26.96 18.09
CA ALA A 317 -21.86 27.12 17.73
C ALA A 317 -21.02 27.76 18.86
N ILE A 318 -21.65 28.47 19.79
CA ILE A 318 -20.99 29.10 20.95
C ILE A 318 -20.93 28.14 22.13
N THR A 319 -21.94 27.29 22.29
CA THR A 319 -22.11 26.43 23.48
C THR A 319 -21.61 25.00 23.31
N ASP A 320 -21.63 24.46 22.08
CA ASP A 320 -21.17 23.10 21.75
C ASP A 320 -20.69 23.03 20.27
N PRO A 321 -19.41 23.37 20.01
CA PRO A 321 -18.84 23.39 18.66
C PRO A 321 -18.76 22.00 17.98
N ASP A 322 -18.92 20.89 18.71
CA ASP A 322 -18.86 19.56 18.10
C ASP A 322 -20.17 19.18 17.39
N ARG A 323 -21.26 19.88 17.72
CA ARG A 323 -22.57 19.75 17.07
C ARG A 323 -22.68 20.47 15.72
N ILE A 324 -21.76 21.37 15.41
CA ILE A 324 -21.71 22.01 14.09
C ILE A 324 -20.96 21.15 13.08
N VAL A 325 -21.30 21.31 11.80
CA VAL A 325 -20.55 20.68 10.71
C VAL A 325 -19.18 21.34 10.62
N ARG A 326 -18.12 20.52 10.74
CA ARG A 326 -16.74 20.97 10.66
C ARG A 326 -16.18 20.67 9.27
N ALA A 327 -15.18 21.45 8.83
CA ALA A 327 -14.48 21.18 7.57
C ALA A 327 -13.89 19.75 7.53
N LEU A 328 -13.46 19.25 8.68
CA LEU A 328 -12.90 17.91 8.85
C LEU A 328 -13.92 16.81 8.57
N ASP A 329 -15.21 17.03 8.89
CA ASP A 329 -16.28 16.09 8.57
C ASP A 329 -16.49 15.98 7.04
N VAL A 330 -16.32 17.10 6.33
CA VAL A 330 -16.38 17.15 4.86
C VAL A 330 -15.12 16.52 4.22
N PHE A 331 -13.95 16.65 4.85
CA PHE A 331 -12.74 15.96 4.38
C PHE A 331 -12.89 14.45 4.43
N ILE A 332 -13.51 13.91 5.49
CA ILE A 332 -13.80 12.46 5.61
C ILE A 332 -14.79 12.02 4.52
N LEU A 333 -15.82 12.82 4.23
CA LEU A 333 -16.73 12.56 3.11
C LEU A 333 -15.98 12.50 1.77
N MET A 334 -15.17 13.53 1.49
CA MET A 334 -14.40 13.63 0.25
C MET A 334 -13.40 12.49 0.11
N ALA A 335 -12.76 12.08 1.19
CA ALA A 335 -11.87 10.93 1.22
C ALA A 335 -12.62 9.65 0.82
N ASN A 336 -13.73 9.34 1.48
CA ASN A 336 -14.53 8.16 1.17
C ASN A 336 -15.09 8.20 -0.27
N PHE A 337 -15.45 9.38 -0.77
CA PHE A 337 -15.91 9.54 -2.14
C PHE A 337 -14.78 9.28 -3.16
N ASN A 338 -13.58 9.80 -2.92
CA ASN A 338 -12.42 9.52 -3.77
C ASN A 338 -12.06 8.03 -3.80
N LEU A 339 -12.13 7.36 -2.66
CA LEU A 339 -11.92 5.91 -2.54
C LEU A 339 -12.99 5.12 -3.31
N LEU A 340 -14.26 5.50 -3.18
CA LEU A 340 -15.36 4.91 -3.93
C LEU A 340 -15.12 5.05 -5.44
N LEU A 341 -14.72 6.23 -5.90
CA LEU A 341 -14.43 6.49 -7.30
C LEU A 341 -13.28 5.62 -7.82
N ALA A 342 -12.17 5.57 -7.08
CA ALA A 342 -11.01 4.76 -7.45
C ALA A 342 -11.39 3.30 -7.64
N HIS A 343 -12.04 2.73 -6.62
CA HIS A 343 -12.45 1.34 -6.59
C HIS A 343 -13.50 0.99 -7.64
N PHE A 344 -14.44 1.90 -7.90
CA PHE A 344 -15.45 1.69 -8.92
C PHE A 344 -14.82 1.61 -10.32
N ILE A 345 -13.87 2.52 -10.63
CA ILE A 345 -13.14 2.52 -11.90
C ILE A 345 -12.28 1.26 -12.01
N GLY A 346 -11.53 0.90 -10.96
CA GLY A 346 -10.70 -0.30 -10.89
C GLY A 346 -11.52 -1.59 -11.09
N ALA A 347 -12.71 -1.68 -10.49
CA ALA A 347 -13.61 -2.82 -10.68
C ALA A 347 -14.07 -2.94 -12.14
N GLY A 348 -14.47 -1.83 -12.76
CA GLY A 348 -14.85 -1.78 -14.18
C GLY A 348 -13.70 -2.22 -15.11
N ALA A 349 -12.49 -1.73 -14.84
CA ALA A 349 -11.28 -2.11 -15.56
C ALA A 349 -10.97 -3.61 -15.44
N ALA A 350 -11.05 -4.16 -14.22
CA ALA A 350 -10.77 -5.57 -13.95
C ALA A 350 -11.79 -6.51 -14.64
N VAL A 351 -13.09 -6.16 -14.61
CA VAL A 351 -14.14 -6.91 -15.31
C VAL A 351 -13.91 -6.87 -16.82
N TRP A 352 -13.59 -5.69 -17.37
CA TRP A 352 -13.29 -5.55 -18.79
C TRP A 352 -12.09 -6.40 -19.22
N LEU A 353 -10.98 -6.33 -18.47
CA LEU A 353 -9.79 -7.15 -18.73
C LEU A 353 -10.08 -8.65 -18.62
N SER A 354 -10.93 -9.06 -17.67
CA SER A 354 -11.33 -10.46 -17.50
C SER A 354 -12.11 -10.97 -18.71
N MET A 355 -13.03 -10.16 -19.27
CA MET A 355 -13.72 -10.49 -20.52
C MET A 355 -12.75 -10.62 -21.70
N GLN A 356 -11.78 -9.71 -21.79
CA GLN A 356 -10.76 -9.76 -22.86
C GLN A 356 -9.84 -10.99 -22.71
N ALA A 357 -9.50 -11.36 -21.49
CA ALA A 357 -8.73 -12.56 -21.19
C ALA A 357 -9.49 -13.84 -21.58
N LEU A 358 -10.78 -13.94 -21.28
CA LEU A 358 -11.61 -15.08 -21.67
C LEU A 358 -11.70 -15.21 -23.20
N LYS A 359 -11.93 -14.09 -23.91
CA LYS A 359 -11.92 -14.06 -25.39
C LYS A 359 -10.57 -14.50 -25.96
N ALA A 360 -9.47 -14.04 -25.38
CA ALA A 360 -8.13 -14.40 -25.81
C ALA A 360 -7.84 -15.89 -25.59
N ARG A 361 -8.22 -16.47 -24.44
CA ARG A 361 -8.09 -17.90 -24.16
C ARG A 361 -8.86 -18.75 -25.16
N HIS A 362 -10.08 -18.34 -25.49
CA HIS A 362 -10.90 -19.04 -26.48
C HIS A 362 -10.20 -19.05 -27.86
N LYS A 363 -9.76 -17.88 -28.35
CA LYS A 363 -9.01 -17.77 -29.61
C LYS A 363 -7.71 -18.58 -29.59
N PHE A 364 -6.99 -18.54 -28.48
CA PHE A 364 -5.74 -19.27 -28.30
C PHE A 364 -5.95 -20.79 -28.33
N ALA A 365 -7.05 -21.29 -27.77
CA ALA A 365 -7.40 -22.71 -27.83
C ALA A 365 -7.71 -23.19 -29.26
N PHE A 366 -8.40 -22.37 -30.07
CA PHE A 366 -8.65 -22.70 -31.49
C PHE A 366 -7.39 -22.58 -32.36
N GLY A 367 -6.50 -21.63 -32.07
CA GLY A 367 -5.25 -21.47 -32.82
C GLY A 367 -4.17 -22.52 -32.53
N LEU A 368 -4.44 -23.46 -31.63
CA LEU A 368 -3.60 -24.62 -31.28
C LEU A 368 -4.14 -25.96 -31.79
N GLY A 369 -5.41 -26.01 -32.19
CA GLY A 369 -6.00 -27.16 -32.89
C GLY A 369 -5.85 -27.01 -34.40
#